data_AF-A0A2M7XIM5-F1
#
_entry.id   AF-A0A2M7XIM5-F1
#
_cell.length_a   1.000
_cell.length_b   1.000
_cell.length_c   1.000
_cell.angle_alpha   90.00
_cell.angle_beta   90.00
_cell.angle_gamma   90.00
#
_symmetry.space_group_name_H-M   'P 1'
#
loop_
_entity.id
_entity.type
_entity.pdbx_description
1 polymer ?
#
loop_
_entity_poly.entity_id
_entity_poly.type
_entity_poly.pdbx_seq_one_letter_code
_entity_poly.pdbx_strand_id
1 'polypeptide(L)'
;MDQQIVQQTTEAIHQTGGISALGLNAKLFAAQLIHFLIVAMIFWKWIYRPLVLMIEKRSEKIDKGLAHTKEMEERLSSLETEREEIIKNAKQEALNLVKNAHEQTEERNEKMIQKTKQDVEKIVLDGKKRLIEEKEIMIQETRKEMALLAVQAAKKILEDSIDEKLAKKKAEEVIEKHLSV
;
A
#
# COMPACT_ATOMS: atom_id res chain seq x y z
N MET A 1 -23.27 -90.41 81.39
CA MET A 1 -24.65 -90.77 81.01
C MET A 1 -25.55 -90.20 82.08
N ASP A 2 -26.41 -89.23 81.88
CA ASP A 2 -26.80 -88.46 80.71
C ASP A 2 -27.59 -87.28 81.27
N GLN A 3 -27.15 -86.05 81.00
CA GLN A 3 -28.08 -84.91 80.99
C GLN A 3 -27.53 -83.70 80.21
N GLN A 4 -26.70 -83.96 79.20
CA GLN A 4 -26.22 -82.93 78.28
C GLN A 4 -27.20 -82.65 77.10
N ILE A 5 -28.44 -83.15 77.08
CA ILE A 5 -29.23 -83.19 75.81
C ILE A 5 -30.60 -82.46 75.81
N VAL A 6 -31.11 -81.83 76.88
CA VAL A 6 -32.52 -81.33 76.81
C VAL A 6 -32.75 -79.81 76.83
N GLN A 7 -31.75 -78.92 76.94
CA GLN A 7 -32.04 -77.46 76.89
C GLN A 7 -31.09 -76.59 76.06
N GLN A 8 -30.31 -77.18 75.16
CA GLN A 8 -29.90 -76.48 73.94
C GLN A 8 -30.95 -76.76 72.87
N THR A 9 -32.06 -76.02 72.93
CA THR A 9 -32.88 -75.60 71.80
C THR A 9 -34.19 -75.06 72.37
N THR A 10 -34.58 -73.89 71.87
CA THR A 10 -35.99 -73.48 71.78
C THR A 10 -36.52 -72.61 72.92
N GLU A 11 -36.41 -71.30 72.68
CA GLU A 11 -37.52 -70.32 72.73
C GLU A 11 -37.63 -69.28 73.87
N ALA A 12 -37.77 -68.02 73.41
CA ALA A 12 -38.33 -66.81 74.05
C ALA A 12 -37.43 -66.03 75.04
N ILE A 13 -36.70 -64.99 74.63
CA ILE A 13 -37.20 -63.60 74.42
C ILE A 13 -37.64 -62.90 75.73
N HIS A 14 -36.80 -61.95 76.16
CA HIS A 14 -37.13 -60.70 76.87
C HIS A 14 -37.76 -60.76 78.28
N GLN A 15 -36.97 -60.44 79.31
CA GLN A 15 -37.46 -59.56 80.39
C GLN A 15 -36.98 -58.14 80.14
N THR A 16 -37.93 -57.40 79.60
CA THR A 16 -37.87 -56.00 79.29
C THR A 16 -38.70 -55.22 80.29
N GLY A 17 -38.12 -54.15 80.85
CA GLY A 17 -38.91 -53.00 81.30
C GLY A 17 -39.39 -52.17 80.10
N GLY A 18 -40.71 -52.13 79.89
CA GLY A 18 -41.50 -51.09 79.19
C GLY A 18 -41.24 -50.75 77.71
N ILE A 19 -40.07 -51.00 77.12
CA ILE A 19 -39.71 -50.47 75.77
C ILE A 19 -39.04 -51.49 74.85
N SER A 20 -38.30 -52.44 75.41
CA SER A 20 -37.72 -53.57 74.66
C SER A 20 -38.71 -54.70 74.27
N ALA A 21 -39.99 -54.67 74.69
CA ALA A 21 -41.05 -55.62 74.32
C ALA A 21 -41.68 -55.23 72.98
N LEU A 22 -41.44 -53.98 72.56
CA LEU A 22 -41.60 -53.50 71.19
C LEU A 22 -40.35 -53.79 70.32
N GLY A 23 -39.38 -54.57 70.81
CA GLY A 23 -38.12 -54.85 70.13
C GLY A 23 -37.14 -53.65 70.07
N LEU A 24 -37.48 -52.52 70.71
CA LEU A 24 -36.69 -51.30 70.65
C LEU A 24 -35.63 -51.27 71.77
N ASN A 25 -34.42 -51.67 71.40
CA ASN A 25 -33.23 -51.54 72.24
C ASN A 25 -32.59 -50.16 72.04
N ALA A 26 -32.70 -49.24 73.01
CA ALA A 26 -32.15 -47.88 72.91
C ALA A 26 -30.64 -47.85 72.59
N LYS A 27 -29.87 -48.82 73.08
CA LYS A 27 -28.44 -48.99 72.76
C LYS A 27 -28.20 -49.36 71.29
N LEU A 28 -29.02 -50.26 70.72
CA LEU A 28 -28.94 -50.61 69.30
C LEU A 28 -29.42 -49.45 68.42
N PHE A 29 -30.46 -48.73 68.85
CA PHE A 29 -30.94 -47.54 68.16
C PHE A 29 -29.88 -46.42 68.14
N ALA A 30 -29.20 -46.15 69.26
CA ALA A 30 -28.11 -45.18 69.31
C ALA A 30 -26.93 -45.59 68.42
N ALA A 31 -26.54 -46.88 68.41
CA ALA A 31 -25.49 -47.39 67.52
C ALA A 31 -25.88 -47.28 66.04
N GLN A 32 -27.14 -47.58 65.70
CA GLN A 32 -27.69 -47.42 64.35
C GLN A 32 -27.70 -45.94 63.91
N LEU A 33 -28.06 -45.03 64.81
CA LEU A 33 -28.05 -43.59 64.54
C LEU A 33 -26.63 -43.09 64.27
N ILE A 34 -25.65 -43.53 65.06
CA ILE A 34 -24.24 -43.18 64.84
C ILE A 34 -23.77 -43.72 63.47
N HIS A 35 -24.12 -44.96 63.12
CA HIS A 35 -23.81 -45.51 61.80
C HIS A 35 -24.44 -44.70 60.67
N PHE A 36 -25.72 -44.33 60.79
CA PHE A 36 -26.42 -43.50 59.83
C PHE A 36 -25.75 -42.12 59.68
N LEU A 37 -25.36 -41.49 60.79
CA LEU A 37 -24.67 -40.19 60.76
C LEU A 37 -23.29 -40.27 60.10
N ILE A 38 -22.52 -41.33 60.35
CA ILE A 38 -21.22 -41.54 59.70
C ILE A 38 -21.40 -41.67 58.18
N VAL A 39 -22.33 -42.52 57.74
CA VAL A 39 -22.60 -42.71 56.30
C VAL A 39 -23.15 -41.43 55.68
N ALA A 40 -24.06 -40.71 56.36
CA ALA A 40 -24.61 -39.44 55.89
C ALA A 40 -23.52 -38.37 55.73
N MET A 41 -22.57 -38.28 56.67
CA MET A 41 -21.45 -37.34 56.60
C MET A 41 -20.54 -37.66 55.40
N ILE A 42 -20.26 -38.95 55.15
CA ILE A 42 -19.48 -39.38 53.99
C ILE A 42 -20.23 -39.04 52.69
N PHE A 43 -21.53 -39.36 52.60
CA PHE A 43 -22.35 -39.04 51.42
C PHE A 43 -22.41 -37.55 51.13
N TRP A 44 -22.60 -36.72 52.17
CA TRP A 44 -22.68 -35.28 52.01
C TRP A 44 -21.34 -34.69 51.53
N LYS A 45 -20.22 -35.18 52.06
CA LYS A 45 -18.88 -34.72 51.65
C LYS A 45 -18.49 -35.22 50.26
N TRP A 46 -18.77 -36.50 49.94
CA TRP A 46 -18.23 -37.18 48.75
C TRP A 46 -19.18 -37.24 47.56
N ILE A 47 -20.50 -37.24 47.74
CA ILE A 47 -21.47 -37.32 46.63
C ILE A 47 -22.10 -35.96 46.37
N TYR A 48 -22.64 -35.32 47.40
CA TYR A 48 -23.39 -34.07 47.23
C TYR A 48 -22.51 -32.94 46.66
N ARG A 49 -21.31 -32.74 47.21
CA ARG A 49 -20.40 -31.69 46.74
C ARG A 49 -20.00 -31.82 45.26
N PRO A 50 -19.47 -32.96 44.77
CA PRO A 50 -19.11 -33.08 43.36
C PRO A 50 -20.32 -33.07 42.42
N LEU A 51 -21.49 -33.55 42.86
CA LEU A 51 -22.71 -33.50 42.06
C LEU A 51 -23.15 -32.06 41.80
N VAL A 52 -23.22 -31.22 42.84
CA VAL A 52 -23.59 -29.80 42.70
C VAL A 52 -22.55 -29.07 41.84
N LEU A 53 -21.26 -29.31 42.07
CA LEU A 53 -20.18 -28.72 41.27
C LEU A 53 -20.26 -29.10 39.78
N MET A 54 -20.70 -30.33 39.44
CA MET A 54 -20.91 -30.71 38.04
C MET A 54 -22.07 -29.96 37.40
N ILE A 55 -23.17 -29.77 38.14
CA ILE A 55 -24.35 -29.04 37.64
C ILE A 55 -24.01 -27.56 37.44
N GLU A 56 -23.33 -26.94 38.42
CA GLU A 56 -22.85 -25.56 38.32
C GLU A 56 -21.90 -25.37 37.13
N LYS A 57 -20.90 -26.26 36.97
CA LYS A 57 -20.00 -26.21 35.80
C LYS A 57 -20.73 -26.33 34.47
N ARG A 58 -21.77 -27.15 34.39
CA ARG A 58 -22.59 -27.29 33.18
C ARG A 58 -23.37 -26.01 32.91
N SER A 59 -24.02 -25.44 33.92
CA SER A 59 -24.75 -24.17 33.77
C SER A 59 -23.79 -23.06 33.35
N GLU A 60 -22.68 -22.88 34.08
CA GLU A 60 -21.69 -21.85 33.81
C GLU A 60 -21.10 -21.97 32.39
N LYS A 61 -20.86 -23.19 31.91
CA LYS A 61 -20.37 -23.41 30.53
C LYS A 61 -21.41 -23.01 29.49
N ILE A 62 -22.69 -23.29 29.74
CA ILE A 62 -23.79 -22.89 28.83
C ILE A 62 -23.95 -21.39 28.84
N ASP A 63 -23.99 -20.77 30.02
CA ASP A 63 -24.15 -19.32 30.17
C ASP A 63 -22.98 -18.57 29.53
N LYS A 64 -21.74 -19.00 29.77
CA LYS A 64 -20.55 -18.45 29.09
C LYS A 64 -20.58 -18.68 27.59
N GLY A 65 -21.04 -19.86 27.14
CA GLY A 65 -21.18 -20.16 25.71
C GLY A 65 -22.17 -19.22 25.02
N LEU A 66 -23.34 -19.01 25.63
CA LEU A 66 -24.38 -18.11 25.11
C LEU A 66 -23.93 -16.65 25.13
N ALA A 67 -23.28 -16.21 26.21
CA ALA A 67 -22.72 -14.86 26.31
C ALA A 67 -21.64 -14.62 25.25
N HIS A 68 -20.73 -15.58 25.06
CA HIS A 68 -19.69 -15.51 24.04
C HIS A 68 -20.29 -15.49 22.63
N THR A 69 -21.31 -16.31 22.33
CA THR A 69 -21.97 -16.27 21.01
C THR A 69 -22.59 -14.91 20.74
N LYS A 70 -23.32 -14.32 21.70
CA LYS A 70 -23.89 -12.98 21.54
C LYS A 70 -22.81 -11.92 21.32
N GLU A 71 -21.75 -11.97 22.10
CA GLU A 71 -20.62 -11.04 21.94
C GLU A 71 -19.94 -11.21 20.57
N MET A 72 -19.81 -12.45 20.07
CA MET A 72 -19.28 -12.70 18.73
C MET A 72 -20.19 -12.19 17.63
N GLU A 73 -21.51 -12.34 17.76
CA GLU A 73 -22.49 -11.80 16.81
C GLU A 73 -22.45 -10.26 16.77
N GLU A 74 -22.42 -9.61 17.94
CA GLU A 74 -22.30 -8.14 18.03
C GLU A 74 -20.97 -7.65 17.42
N ARG A 75 -19.85 -8.31 17.76
CA ARG A 75 -18.54 -7.98 17.19
C ARG A 75 -18.49 -8.22 15.68
N LEU A 76 -19.12 -9.29 15.19
CA LEU A 76 -19.17 -9.57 13.76
C LEU A 76 -19.94 -8.47 13.03
N SER A 77 -21.11 -8.07 13.55
CA SER A 77 -21.89 -6.98 12.98
C SER A 77 -21.14 -5.64 12.99
N SER A 78 -20.42 -5.33 14.07
CA SER A 78 -19.59 -4.12 14.13
C SER A 78 -18.43 -4.17 13.14
N LEU A 79 -17.77 -5.32 13.00
CA LEU A 79 -16.67 -5.51 12.06
C LEU A 79 -17.14 -5.46 10.60
N GLU A 80 -18.33 -5.98 10.30
CA GLU A 80 -18.94 -5.87 8.97
C GLU A 80 -19.21 -4.41 8.63
N THR A 81 -19.78 -3.65 9.56
CA THR A 81 -20.04 -2.21 9.39
C THR A 81 -18.73 -1.44 9.18
N GLU A 82 -17.72 -1.67 10.02
CA GLU A 82 -16.41 -1.04 9.91
C GLU A 82 -15.72 -1.40 8.58
N ARG A 83 -15.80 -2.68 8.17
CA ARG A 83 -15.28 -3.13 6.88
C ARG A 83 -15.95 -2.43 5.71
N GLU A 84 -17.27 -2.31 5.73
CA GLU A 84 -18.01 -1.59 4.68
C GLU A 84 -17.62 -0.11 4.63
N GLU A 85 -17.46 0.52 5.79
CA GLU A 85 -17.00 1.90 5.89
C GLU A 85 -15.58 2.07 5.34
N ILE A 86 -14.64 1.19 5.71
CA ILE A 86 -13.26 1.20 5.19
C ILE A 86 -13.27 1.04 3.67
N ILE A 87 -14.06 0.10 3.12
CA ILE A 87 -14.15 -0.11 1.67
C ILE A 87 -14.73 1.13 0.98
N LYS A 88 -15.75 1.76 1.57
CA LYS A 88 -16.36 2.98 1.03
C LYS A 88 -15.37 4.14 1.05
N ASN A 89 -14.67 4.34 2.15
CA ASN A 89 -13.65 5.39 2.30
C ASN A 89 -12.49 5.17 1.32
N ALA A 90 -11.97 3.93 1.21
CA ALA A 90 -10.92 3.59 0.26
C ALA A 90 -11.35 3.84 -1.20
N LYS A 91 -12.60 3.53 -1.56
CA LYS A 91 -13.14 3.84 -2.90
C LYS A 91 -13.21 5.35 -3.14
N GLN A 92 -13.69 6.11 -2.15
CA GLN A 92 -13.79 7.57 -2.26
C GLN A 92 -12.41 8.21 -2.40
N GLU A 93 -11.44 7.74 -1.61
CA GLU A 93 -10.05 8.21 -1.65
C GLU A 93 -9.39 7.86 -2.99
N ALA A 94 -9.60 6.65 -3.52
CA ALA A 94 -9.12 6.27 -4.84
C ALA A 94 -9.71 7.15 -5.96
N LEU A 95 -11.00 7.44 -5.92
CA LEU A 95 -11.65 8.34 -6.89
C LEU A 95 -11.08 9.76 -6.79
N ASN A 96 -10.88 10.26 -5.57
CA ASN A 96 -10.26 11.57 -5.34
C ASN A 96 -8.81 11.60 -5.84
N LEU A 97 -8.04 10.54 -5.62
CA LEU A 97 -6.67 10.42 -6.11
C LEU A 97 -6.60 10.47 -7.63
N VAL A 98 -7.46 9.72 -8.32
CA VAL A 98 -7.53 9.71 -9.79
C VAL A 98 -7.94 11.08 -10.32
N LYS A 99 -8.94 11.72 -9.70
CA LYS A 99 -9.36 13.08 -10.07
C LYS A 99 -8.22 14.09 -9.92
N ASN A 100 -7.56 14.10 -8.75
CA ASN A 100 -6.45 15.00 -8.47
C ASN A 100 -5.26 14.75 -9.42
N ALA A 101 -4.98 13.50 -9.77
CA ALA A 101 -3.93 13.15 -10.72
C ALA A 101 -4.26 13.65 -12.13
N HIS A 102 -5.53 13.55 -12.55
CA HIS A 102 -5.97 14.08 -13.83
C HIS A 102 -5.87 15.60 -13.88
N GLU A 103 -6.37 16.30 -12.86
CA GLU A 103 -6.28 17.76 -12.75
C GLU A 103 -4.82 18.25 -12.78
N GLN A 104 -3.93 17.62 -12.00
CA GLN A 104 -2.50 17.94 -12.03
C GLN A 104 -1.84 17.66 -13.38
N THR A 105 -2.28 16.62 -14.08
CA THR A 105 -1.75 16.28 -15.41
C THR A 105 -2.19 17.31 -16.44
N GLU A 106 -3.46 17.71 -16.43
CA GLU A 106 -3.97 18.79 -17.31
C GLU A 106 -3.24 20.10 -17.04
N GLU A 107 -3.11 20.52 -15.77
CA GLU A 107 -2.35 21.73 -15.42
C GLU A 107 -0.89 21.66 -15.87
N ARG A 108 -0.25 20.50 -15.70
CA ARG A 108 1.14 20.29 -16.15
C ARG A 108 1.25 20.32 -17.67
N ASN A 109 0.30 19.74 -18.39
CA ASN A 109 0.24 19.76 -19.85
C ASN A 109 0.06 21.18 -20.36
N GLU A 110 -0.86 21.97 -19.79
CA GLU A 110 -1.04 23.36 -20.15
C GLU A 110 0.22 24.19 -19.92
N LYS A 111 0.86 24.06 -18.75
CA LYS A 111 2.14 24.72 -18.44
C LYS A 111 3.25 24.29 -19.41
N MET A 112 3.33 23.00 -19.75
CA MET A 112 4.31 22.48 -20.68
C MET A 112 4.09 23.03 -22.10
N ILE A 113 2.84 23.12 -22.55
CA ILE A 113 2.50 23.70 -23.85
C ILE A 113 2.83 25.19 -23.88
N GLN A 114 2.48 25.95 -22.84
CA GLN A 114 2.80 27.37 -22.74
C GLN A 114 4.31 27.61 -22.76
N LYS A 115 5.06 26.85 -21.95
CA LYS A 115 6.53 26.92 -21.92
C LYS A 115 7.13 26.57 -23.28
N THR A 116 6.65 25.51 -23.91
CA THR A 116 7.11 25.10 -25.25
C THR A 116 6.85 26.19 -26.29
N LYS A 117 5.68 26.84 -26.25
CA LYS A 117 5.37 27.97 -27.15
C LYS A 117 6.35 29.14 -26.95
N GLN A 118 6.63 29.50 -25.70
CA GLN A 118 7.60 30.54 -25.37
C GLN A 118 9.02 30.18 -25.84
N ASP A 119 9.44 28.93 -25.61
CA ASP A 119 10.76 28.44 -26.04
C ASP A 119 10.88 28.45 -27.57
N VAL A 120 9.84 28.01 -28.29
CA VAL A 120 9.79 28.05 -29.76
C VAL A 120 9.83 29.49 -30.28
N GLU A 121 9.05 30.40 -29.70
CA GLU A 121 9.07 31.81 -30.08
C GLU A 121 10.46 32.41 -29.90
N LYS A 122 11.12 32.12 -28.78
CA LYS A 122 12.49 32.54 -28.51
C LYS A 122 13.48 31.99 -29.54
N ILE A 123 13.38 30.69 -29.86
CA ILE A 123 14.23 30.05 -30.89
C ILE A 123 14.03 30.72 -32.25
N VAL A 124 12.78 31.02 -32.63
CA VAL A 124 12.48 31.70 -33.90
C VAL A 124 13.04 33.12 -33.92
N LEU A 125 12.90 33.87 -32.84
CA LEU A 125 13.46 35.23 -32.72
C LEU A 125 14.99 35.21 -32.80
N ASP A 126 15.64 34.32 -32.06
CA ASP A 126 17.09 34.14 -32.10
C ASP A 126 17.57 33.70 -33.49
N GLY A 127 16.83 32.82 -34.15
CA GLY A 127 17.11 32.39 -35.53
C GLY A 127 17.01 33.54 -36.54
N LYS A 128 15.96 34.36 -36.43
CA LYS A 128 15.80 35.58 -37.26
C LYS A 128 16.94 36.57 -37.04
N LYS A 129 17.38 36.74 -35.79
CA LYS A 129 18.51 37.62 -35.46
C LYS A 129 19.81 37.12 -36.11
N ARG A 130 20.11 35.82 -35.98
CA ARG A 130 21.28 35.20 -36.64
C ARG A 130 21.23 35.33 -38.16
N LEU A 131 20.06 35.12 -38.78
CA LEU A 131 19.89 35.30 -40.23
C LEU A 131 20.19 36.73 -40.70
N ILE A 132 19.79 37.74 -39.91
CA ILE A 132 20.09 39.14 -40.24
C ILE A 132 21.60 39.40 -40.11
N GLU A 133 22.23 38.90 -39.06
CA GLU A 133 23.68 39.01 -38.85
C GLU A 133 24.47 38.32 -39.98
N GLU A 134 24.10 37.09 -40.35
CA GLU A 134 24.72 36.34 -41.46
C GLU A 134 24.50 37.04 -42.81
N LYS A 135 23.32 37.62 -43.05
CA LYS A 135 23.05 38.37 -44.28
C LYS A 135 23.97 39.59 -44.41
N GLU A 136 24.19 40.31 -43.31
CA GLU A 136 25.09 41.47 -43.31
C GLU A 136 26.54 41.04 -43.60
N ILE A 137 27.00 39.93 -42.99
CA ILE A 137 28.32 39.35 -43.27
C ILE A 137 28.45 38.96 -44.75
N MET A 138 27.45 38.24 -45.30
CA MET A 138 27.46 37.83 -46.71
C MET A 138 27.47 39.03 -47.67
N ILE A 139 26.73 40.10 -47.37
CA ILE A 139 26.75 41.33 -48.19
C ILE A 139 28.15 41.96 -48.16
N GLN A 140 28.80 42.01 -47.00
CA GLN A 140 30.16 42.55 -46.89
C GLN A 140 31.19 41.70 -47.64
N GLU A 141 31.10 40.37 -47.56
CA GLU A 141 31.95 39.47 -48.35
C GLU A 141 31.72 39.62 -49.85
N THR A 142 30.46 39.66 -50.29
CA THR A 142 30.10 39.85 -51.71
C THR A 142 30.65 41.18 -52.24
N ARG A 143 30.59 42.27 -51.45
CA ARG A 143 31.17 43.57 -51.84
C ARG A 143 32.68 43.49 -52.00
N LYS A 144 33.38 42.77 -51.11
CA LYS A 144 34.84 42.55 -51.23
C LYS A 144 35.17 41.77 -52.49
N GLU A 145 34.43 40.70 -52.78
CA GLU A 145 34.62 39.92 -54.01
C GLU A 145 34.35 40.75 -55.27
N MET A 146 33.28 41.54 -55.29
CA MET A 146 32.99 42.43 -56.42
C MET A 146 34.06 43.51 -56.63
N ALA A 147 34.59 44.11 -55.55
CA ALA A 147 35.69 45.06 -55.64
C ALA A 147 36.96 44.41 -56.24
N LEU A 148 37.25 43.17 -55.82
CA LEU A 148 38.40 42.42 -56.30
C LEU A 148 38.25 42.04 -57.79
N LEU A 149 37.04 41.64 -58.21
CA LEU A 149 36.71 41.40 -59.62
C LEU A 149 36.79 42.68 -60.46
N ALA A 150 36.30 43.81 -59.95
CA ALA A 150 36.37 45.10 -60.65
C ALA A 150 37.83 45.55 -60.85
N VAL A 151 38.70 45.37 -59.87
CA VAL A 151 40.15 45.63 -59.99
C VAL A 151 40.78 44.71 -61.04
N GLN A 152 40.43 43.42 -61.05
CA GLN A 152 40.92 42.49 -62.07
C GLN A 152 40.45 42.87 -63.48
N ALA A 153 39.18 43.25 -63.64
CA ALA A 153 38.64 43.73 -64.91
C ALA A 153 39.33 45.02 -65.38
N ALA A 154 39.51 46.00 -64.48
CA ALA A 154 40.23 47.23 -64.78
C ALA A 154 41.69 46.97 -65.18
N LYS A 155 42.37 46.04 -64.50
CA LYS A 155 43.73 45.60 -64.84
C LYS A 155 43.77 44.99 -66.25
N LYS A 156 42.80 44.12 -66.59
CA LYS A 156 42.71 43.48 -67.91
C LYS A 156 42.49 44.50 -69.03
N ILE A 157 41.58 45.46 -68.83
CA ILE A 157 41.34 46.55 -69.79
C ILE A 157 42.58 47.43 -69.96
N LEU A 158 43.29 47.74 -68.85
CA LEU A 158 44.51 48.53 -68.91
C LEU A 158 45.61 47.80 -69.68
N GLU A 159 45.82 46.51 -69.43
CA GLU A 159 46.75 45.64 -70.19
C GLU A 159 46.43 45.68 -71.69
N ASP A 160 45.18 45.45 -72.09
CA ASP A 160 44.75 45.48 -73.50
C ASP A 160 44.97 46.86 -74.14
N SER A 161 44.71 47.96 -73.42
CA SER A 161 44.90 49.34 -73.91
C SER A 161 46.37 49.74 -74.04
N ILE A 162 47.23 49.22 -73.16
CA ILE A 162 48.68 49.42 -73.23
C ILE A 162 49.22 48.64 -74.42
N ASP A 163 48.79 47.39 -74.63
CA ASP A 163 49.22 46.61 -75.79
C ASP A 163 48.83 47.28 -77.11
N GLU A 164 47.64 47.86 -77.22
CA GLU A 164 47.23 48.61 -78.42
C GLU A 164 48.09 49.87 -78.66
N LYS A 165 48.36 50.65 -77.61
CA LYS A 165 49.25 51.82 -77.70
C LYS A 165 50.72 51.45 -77.95
N LEU A 166 51.19 50.38 -77.33
CA LEU A 166 52.56 49.88 -77.48
C LEU A 166 52.75 49.29 -78.89
N ALA A 167 51.76 48.59 -79.43
CA ALA A 167 51.75 48.11 -80.82
C ALA A 167 51.80 49.28 -81.81
N LYS A 168 51.02 50.35 -81.57
CA LYS A 168 51.02 51.56 -82.41
C LYS A 168 52.36 52.30 -82.38
N LYS A 169 52.94 52.49 -81.19
CA LYS A 169 54.26 53.11 -81.02
C LYS A 169 55.38 52.31 -81.68
N LYS A 170 55.35 50.98 -81.58
CA LYS A 170 56.30 50.10 -82.28
C LYS A 170 56.14 50.14 -83.80
N ALA A 171 54.91 50.25 -84.31
CA ALA A 171 54.66 50.40 -85.74
C ALA A 171 55.21 51.74 -86.28
N GLU A 172 55.02 52.83 -85.54
CA GLU A 172 55.59 54.15 -85.87
C GLU A 172 57.14 54.13 -85.84
N GLU A 173 57.75 53.47 -84.85
CA GLU A 173 59.22 53.32 -84.76
C GLU A 173 59.79 52.49 -85.94
N VAL A 174 59.07 51.47 -86.40
CA VAL A 174 59.47 50.67 -87.57
C VAL A 174 59.36 51.50 -88.86
N ILE A 175 58.34 52.34 -89.00
CA ILE A 175 58.16 53.23 -90.15
C ILE A 175 59.27 54.30 -90.18
N GLU A 176 59.62 54.89 -89.02
CA GLU A 176 60.66 55.90 -88.92
C GLU A 176 62.06 55.32 -89.20
N LYS A 177 62.32 54.07 -88.78
CA LYS A 177 63.57 53.36 -89.06
C LYS A 177 63.73 52.95 -90.53
N HIS A 178 62.66 52.92 -91.33
CA HIS A 178 62.70 52.65 -92.77
C HIS A 178 62.74 53.91 -93.65
N LEU A 179 62.54 55.10 -93.08
CA LEU A 179 62.64 56.39 -93.79
C LEU A 179 64.00 57.09 -93.62
N SER A 180 64.98 56.44 -92.99
CA SER A 180 66.35 56.95 -92.76
C SER A 180 67.46 56.16 -93.48
N VAL A 181 67.11 55.41 -94.53
CA VAL A 181 68.04 54.79 -95.50
C VAL A 181 67.67 55.28 -96.89
#